data_AF-A0A661DAJ1-F1
#
_entry.id   AF-A0A661DAJ1-F1
#
_cell.length_a   1.000
_cell.length_b   1.000
_cell.length_c   1.000
_cell.angle_alpha   90.00
_cell.angle_beta   90.00
_cell.angle_gamma   90.00
#
_symmetry.space_group_name_H-M   'P 1'
#
loop_
_entity.id
_entity.type
_entity.pdbx_description
1 polymer ?
#
loop_
_entity_poly.entity_id
_entity_poly.type
_entity_poly.pdbx_seq_one_letter_code
_entity_poly.pdbx_strand_id
1 'polypeptide(L)'
;MSDGTKRSDVHVGQQVEVVKKNDQRTGVLTAGIVKRLLTKSANHPHGIKVELENGEVGRVKNILVLDRARNRTTSAMSLGINPQAKSEKG
;
A
#
# COMPACT_ATOMS: atom_id res chain seq x y z
N MET A 1 -4.70 -1.00 -4.79
CA MET A 1 -3.77 -1.08 -3.65
C MET A 1 -2.73 -2.15 -3.95
N SER A 2 -1.50 -2.03 -3.48
CA SER A 2 -0.49 -3.09 -3.61
C SER A 2 -0.52 -3.96 -2.36
N ASP A 3 -0.76 -5.27 -2.51
CA ASP A 3 -1.07 -6.20 -1.41
C ASP A 3 0.17 -6.76 -0.67
N GLY A 4 1.36 -6.18 -0.87
CA GLY A 4 2.57 -6.60 -0.18
C GLY A 4 3.03 -8.04 -0.46
N THR A 5 2.53 -8.67 -1.52
CA THR A 5 2.85 -10.05 -1.93
C THR A 5 4.07 -10.13 -2.86
N LYS A 6 4.34 -9.06 -3.59
CA LYS A 6 5.50 -8.95 -4.49
C LYS A 6 6.64 -8.23 -3.80
N ARG A 7 7.84 -8.77 -3.94
CA ARG A 7 9.06 -8.19 -3.39
C ARG A 7 9.36 -6.81 -3.98
N SER A 8 9.07 -6.63 -5.26
CA SER A 8 9.29 -5.37 -5.99
C SER A 8 8.44 -4.21 -5.48
N ASP A 9 7.36 -4.47 -4.74
CA ASP A 9 6.49 -3.43 -4.21
C ASP A 9 6.97 -2.94 -2.83
N VAL A 10 7.79 -3.73 -2.13
CA VAL A 10 8.21 -3.48 -0.75
C VAL A 10 9.67 -3.04 -0.71
N HIS A 11 9.91 -1.84 -0.20
CA HIS A 11 11.24 -1.24 -0.13
C HIS A 11 11.64 -0.96 1.32
N VAL A 12 12.95 -0.96 1.60
CA VAL A 12 13.48 -0.46 2.88
C VAL A 12 13.16 1.03 3.01
N GLY A 13 12.75 1.46 4.19
CA GLY A 13 12.26 2.82 4.44
C GLY A 13 10.79 3.05 4.07
N GLN A 14 10.11 2.05 3.50
CA GLN A 14 8.69 2.13 3.18
C GLN A 14 7.83 1.97 4.44
N GLN A 15 6.78 2.78 4.57
CA GLN A 15 5.77 2.59 5.60
C GLN A 15 4.81 1.46 5.18
N VAL A 16 4.66 0.46 6.04
CA VAL A 16 3.87 -0.75 5.77
C VAL A 16 3.09 -1.16 7.01
N GLU A 17 2.06 -1.97 6.80
CA GLU A 17 1.37 -2.69 7.86
C GLU A 17 1.68 -4.18 7.78
N VAL A 18 2.12 -4.75 8.89
CA VAL A 18 2.51 -6.16 8.98
C VAL A 18 1.65 -6.90 9.98
N VAL A 19 1.36 -8.16 9.70
CA VAL A 19 0.83 -9.09 10.71
C VAL A 19 1.98 -9.83 11.36
N LYS A 20 2.04 -9.77 12.70
CA LYS A 20 3.02 -10.53 13.50
C LYS A 20 2.49 -11.93 13.76
N LYS A 21 3.37 -12.86 14.13
CA LYS A 21 2.97 -14.24 14.44
C LYS A 21 1.89 -14.29 15.54
N ASN A 22 2.08 -13.49 16.58
CA ASN A 22 1.16 -13.43 17.72
C ASN A 22 -0.23 -12.90 17.31
N ASP A 23 -0.27 -12.05 16.29
CA ASP A 23 -1.49 -11.40 15.80
C ASP A 23 -2.13 -12.16 14.62
N GLN A 24 -1.61 -13.32 14.22
CA GLN A 24 -2.20 -14.10 13.12
C GLN A 24 -3.64 -14.56 13.42
N ARG A 25 -3.98 -14.78 14.69
CA ARG A 25 -5.32 -15.19 15.11
C ARG A 25 -6.29 -14.01 15.23
N THR A 26 -5.79 -12.84 15.60
CA THR A 26 -6.59 -11.62 15.81
C THR A 26 -6.70 -10.77 14.55
N GLY A 27 -5.78 -10.94 13.61
CA GLY A 27 -5.69 -10.13 12.40
C GLY A 27 -5.16 -8.72 12.64
N VAL A 28 -4.67 -8.42 13.84
CA VAL A 28 -4.16 -7.09 14.18
C VAL A 28 -2.93 -6.78 13.32
N LEU A 29 -2.96 -5.63 12.66
CA LEU A 29 -1.86 -5.13 11.87
C LEU A 29 -1.04 -4.14 12.67
N THR A 30 0.28 -4.25 12.57
CA THR A 30 1.22 -3.29 13.15
C THR A 30 1.79 -2.44 12.03
N ALA A 31 1.57 -1.13 12.10
CA ALA A 31 2.19 -0.18 11.19
C ALA A 31 3.64 0.09 11.60
N GLY A 32 4.53 0.22 10.62
CA GLY A 32 5.92 0.59 10.85
C GLY A 32 6.71 0.81 9.57
N ILE A 33 7.98 1.17 9.74
CA ILE A 33 8.91 1.39 8.63
C ILE A 33 9.74 0.13 8.43
N VAL A 34 9.86 -0.31 7.17
CA VAL A 34 10.67 -1.48 6.81
C VAL A 34 12.15 -1.18 7.04
N LYS A 35 12.80 -1.94 7.93
CA LYS A 35 14.25 -1.91 8.14
C LYS A 35 14.99 -2.83 7.17
N ARG A 36 14.49 -4.05 6.98
CA ARG A 36 15.07 -5.02 6.03
C ARG A 36 14.05 -6.04 5.53
N LEU A 37 14.29 -6.55 4.32
CA LEU A 37 13.52 -7.64 3.75
C LEU A 37 14.15 -8.99 4.13
N LEU A 38 13.35 -9.90 4.68
CA LEU A 38 13.78 -11.23 5.12
C LEU A 38 13.39 -12.36 4.15
N THR A 39 12.83 -12.02 3.00
CA THR A 39 12.36 -12.97 1.98
C THR A 39 13.18 -12.87 0.71
N LYS A 40 13.59 -14.04 0.17
CA LYS A 40 14.42 -14.12 -1.04
C LYS A 40 13.58 -14.17 -2.32
N SER A 41 12.51 -14.98 -2.35
CA SER A 41 11.68 -15.15 -3.56
C SER A 41 10.94 -13.86 -3.93
N ALA A 42 10.59 -13.72 -5.21
CA ALA A 42 9.91 -12.52 -5.72
C ALA A 42 8.42 -12.46 -5.36
N ASN A 43 7.74 -13.61 -5.27
CA ASN A 43 6.31 -13.70 -5.02
C ASN A 43 6.02 -14.52 -3.76
N HIS A 44 5.23 -13.96 -2.84
CA HIS A 44 4.88 -14.60 -1.57
C HIS A 44 3.37 -14.49 -1.32
N PRO A 45 2.62 -15.60 -1.35
CA PRO A 45 1.15 -15.59 -1.25
C PRO A 45 0.63 -15.02 0.08
N HIS A 46 1.42 -15.13 1.15
CA HIS A 46 1.05 -14.61 2.47
C HIS A 46 1.60 -13.21 2.77
N GLY A 47 2.41 -12.66 1.87
CA GLY A 47 3.12 -11.40 2.04
C GLY A 47 4.63 -11.55 2.22
N ILE A 48 5.35 -10.49 1.84
CA ILE A 48 6.79 -10.35 2.05
C ILE A 48 7.09 -10.33 3.55
N LYS A 49 8.08 -11.12 3.98
CA LYS A 49 8.56 -11.07 5.37
C LYS A 49 9.54 -9.92 5.50
N VAL A 50 9.31 -9.04 6.45
CA VAL A 50 10.15 -7.88 6.75
C VAL A 50 10.44 -7.78 8.24
N GLU A 51 11.53 -7.09 8.56
CA GLU A 51 11.82 -6.58 9.89
C GLU A 51 11.57 -5.06 9.87
N LEU A 52 10.86 -4.56 10.88
CA LEU A 52 10.58 -3.15 11.07
C LEU A 52 11.71 -2.47 11.85
N GLU A 53 11.76 -1.14 11.84
CA GLU A 53 12.78 -0.36 12.56
C GLU A 53 12.79 -0.60 14.07
N ASN A 54 11.62 -0.89 14.65
CA ASN A 54 11.47 -1.25 16.06
C ASN A 54 11.93 -2.69 16.40
N GLY A 55 12.43 -3.44 15.41
CA GLY A 55 12.89 -4.83 15.58
C GLY A 55 11.79 -5.89 15.45
N GLU A 56 10.54 -5.50 15.22
CA GLU A 56 9.45 -6.45 15.03
C GLU A 56 9.50 -7.11 13.65
N VAL A 57 9.09 -8.38 13.59
CA VAL A 57 9.12 -9.18 12.37
C VAL A 57 7.70 -9.64 12.01
N GLY A 58 7.30 -9.39 10.76
CA GLY A 58 5.96 -9.70 10.30
C GLY A 58 5.86 -9.96 8.81
N ARG A 59 4.65 -10.30 8.36
CA ARG A 59 4.28 -10.43 6.94
C ARG A 59 3.56 -9.16 6.51
N VAL A 60 4.04 -8.51 5.46
CA VAL A 60 3.40 -7.31 4.90
C VAL A 60 2.00 -7.66 4.41
N LYS A 61 1.01 -6.84 4.80
CA LYS A 61 -0.37 -6.91 4.32
C LYS A 61 -0.72 -5.68 3.50
N ASN A 62 -0.39 -4.50 4.00
CA ASN A 62 -0.64 -3.25 3.29
C ASN A 62 0.65 -2.45 3.13
N ILE A 63 0.76 -1.77 2.00
CA ILE A 63 1.81 -0.79 1.74
C ILE A 63 1.17 0.60 1.84
N LEU A 64 1.59 1.37 2.84
CA LEU A 64 1.09 2.72 3.06
C LEU A 64 1.87 3.66 2.15
N VAL A 65 1.30 3.90 0.96
CA VAL A 65 1.79 4.95 0.08
C VAL A 65 1.26 6.27 0.64
N LEU A 66 2.16 7.12 1.15
CA LEU A 66 1.86 8.53 1.38
C LEU A 66 1.66 9.19 0.03
N ASP A 67 0.44 9.11 -0.49
CA ASP A 67 0.09 9.75 -1.73
C ASP A 67 -0.02 11.26 -1.50
N ARG A 68 1.13 11.96 -1.59
CA ARG A 68 1.19 13.42 -1.50
C ARG A 68 0.43 14.13 -2.64
N ALA A 69 -0.08 13.39 -3.63
CA ALA A 69 -0.74 13.94 -4.82
C ALA A 69 -2.28 13.73 -4.85
N ARG A 70 -2.86 12.92 -3.96
CA ARG A 70 -4.28 12.54 -4.01
C ARG A 70 -5.27 13.44 -3.28
N ASN A 71 -4.85 14.59 -2.76
CA ASN A 71 -5.81 15.56 -2.18
C ASN A 71 -6.39 16.55 -3.20
N ARG A 72 -6.43 16.22 -4.51
CA ARG A 72 -7.02 17.08 -5.55
C ARG A 72 -8.24 16.55 -6.30
N THR A 73 -8.78 15.35 -6.01
CA THR A 73 -9.82 14.78 -6.90
C THR A 73 -11.03 14.15 -6.19
N THR A 74 -11.30 14.43 -4.92
CA THR A 74 -12.56 14.03 -4.25
C THR A 74 -13.62 15.13 -4.18
N SER A 75 -13.43 16.28 -4.84
CA SER A 75 -14.46 17.34 -4.91
C SER A 75 -15.03 17.58 -6.33
N ALA A 76 -14.39 17.08 -7.40
CA ALA A 76 -14.84 17.33 -8.78
C ALA A 76 -15.77 16.26 -9.38
N MET A 77 -16.13 15.21 -8.61
CA MET A 77 -17.16 14.24 -9.02
C MET A 77 -18.59 14.65 -8.60
N SER A 78 -18.77 15.84 -8.00
CA SER A 78 -20.09 16.34 -7.55
C SER A 78 -20.67 17.48 -8.41
N LEU A 79 -19.98 17.93 -9.47
CA LEU A 79 -20.55 18.90 -10.41
C LEU A 79 -20.48 18.29 -11.81
N GLY A 80 -21.61 17.73 -12.24
CA GLY A 80 -21.79 17.11 -13.54
C GLY A 80 -21.58 18.09 -14.68
N ILE A 81 -20.33 18.27 -15.10
CA ILE A 81 -19.98 18.93 -16.34
C ILE A 81 -19.45 17.85 -17.28
N ASN A 82 -20.30 17.44 -18.21
CA ASN A 82 -19.97 16.58 -19.33
C ASN A 82 -19.41 17.49 -20.45
N PRO A 83 -18.11 17.48 -20.80
CA PRO A 83 -17.58 18.42 -21.79
C PRO A 83 -17.81 17.98 -23.26
N GLN A 84 -18.67 16.99 -23.50
CA GLN A 84 -19.03 16.54 -24.85
C GLN A 84 -20.42 17.06 -25.22
N ALA A 85 -20.52 18.37 -25.52
CA ALA A 85 -21.70 18.93 -26.17
C ALA A 85 -21.33 20.12 -27.08
N LYS A 86 -21.48 19.86 -28.38
CA LYS A 86 -21.76 20.78 -29.51
C LYS A 86 -20.77 21.90 -29.82
N SER A 87 -20.17 21.80 -31.02
CA SER A 87 -20.36 22.84 -32.03
C SER A 87 -20.54 22.19 -33.39
N GLU A 88 -21.80 22.01 -33.79
CA GLU A 88 -22.17 22.05 -35.20
C GLU A 88 -21.98 23.50 -35.71
N LYS A 89 -21.72 23.60 -37.02
CA LYS A 89 -21.88 24.75 -37.92
C LYS A 89 -20.65 25.62 -38.19
N GLY A 90 -20.38 25.76 -39.49
CA GLY A 90 -19.43 26.67 -40.12
C GLY A 90 -19.02 26.14 -41.47
#